data_AF-A0A9P4WYJ3-F1
#
_entry.id   AF-A0A9P4WYJ3-F1
#
_cell.length_a   1.000
_cell.length_b   1.000
_cell.length_c   1.000
_cell.angle_alpha   90.00
_cell.angle_beta   90.00
_cell.angle_gamma   90.00
#
_symmetry.space_group_name_H-M   'P 1'
#
loop_
_entity.id
_entity.type
_entity.pdbx_description
1 polymer ?
#
loop_
_entity_poly.entity_id
_entity_poly.type
_entity_poly.pdbx_seq_one_letter_code
_entity_poly.pdbx_strand_id
1 'polypeptide(L)'
;MGTEYALVHVKYTIPPALFLTLLYRPLWSKLDTYRVGFLVFIAVTATIPWDSYLIRSGIWTYPSHVIIGPTLFDIPLEEVFFFVIQTYNTSLLYLLLSKPTYQPTYLRAATPSSPAPWKYQKWSGQVAISAVIAYGWYCVLANVTGTYTGLILVWAGPVLLMLWTLAYQFILGLPLSNTALPIWLPTLYLWIVDTLALRRGTWVISEGTKHGIHLWEGLEIEEAIFFLATNTLIVFGLVAFDNALAILHTFPSLFPDPAPQLPSPVVLMQALFASPKKYDEARLEGLREAVHRLKRKSRSFYLASSTFQGLLRTDLLLLYSFCRVADDLVDNAASASEAKEWIAHLNEFLDLAYRGPMSRPALMKLVHEQFPADTRSALVQLPTEKLSRQPLQDLLLGFDMDLAFDTSSPPIQNEEDLKLYSERVAGTVAQMCIELIFHTYQSSLSKSEQRKVENAGNMMGVALQYVNIARDIAVDAKIGRVYLPTTWLSE
;
A
#
# COMPACT_ATOMS: atom_id res chain seq x y z
N MET A 1 37.65 -20.24 16.93
CA MET A 1 37.52 -18.94 16.24
C MET A 1 36.15 -18.40 16.59
N GLY A 2 36.06 -17.18 17.10
CA GLY A 2 34.80 -16.54 17.50
C GLY A 2 33.96 -16.14 16.29
N THR A 3 33.40 -17.13 15.61
CA THR A 3 32.54 -16.91 14.44
C THR A 3 31.16 -17.50 14.64
N GLU A 4 30.86 -17.99 15.85
CA GLU A 4 29.60 -18.68 16.13
C GLU A 4 28.40 -17.77 15.97
N TYR A 5 28.49 -16.52 16.46
CA TYR A 5 27.40 -15.56 16.28
C TYR A 5 27.25 -15.17 14.79
N ALA A 6 28.35 -14.87 14.10
CA ALA A 6 28.30 -14.62 12.66
C ALA A 6 27.70 -15.80 11.87
N LEU A 7 27.94 -17.04 12.31
CA LEU A 7 27.38 -18.24 11.69
C LEU A 7 25.87 -18.36 11.92
N VAL A 8 25.33 -17.86 13.04
CA VAL A 8 23.87 -17.72 13.24
C VAL A 8 23.30 -16.84 12.14
N HIS A 9 23.93 -15.72 11.82
CA HIS A 9 23.44 -14.84 10.76
C HIS A 9 23.44 -15.51 9.39
N VAL A 10 24.56 -16.13 9.01
CA VAL A 10 24.72 -16.84 7.73
C VAL A 10 23.70 -17.95 7.56
N LYS A 11 23.36 -18.66 8.64
CA LYS A 11 22.41 -19.79 8.59
C LYS A 11 20.96 -19.35 8.65
N TYR A 12 20.63 -18.34 9.45
CA TYR A 12 19.24 -18.09 9.85
C TYR A 12 18.72 -16.70 9.46
N THR A 13 19.52 -15.65 9.48
CA THR A 13 18.98 -14.29 9.22
C THR A 13 19.23 -13.78 7.79
N ILE A 14 20.36 -14.13 7.20
CA ILE A 14 20.74 -13.73 5.83
C ILE A 14 19.92 -14.49 4.76
N PRO A 15 19.70 -15.83 4.86
CA PRO A 15 18.94 -16.53 3.83
C PRO A 15 17.50 -16.03 3.65
N PRO A 16 16.71 -15.78 4.72
CA PRO A 16 15.41 -15.12 4.57
C PRO A 16 15.51 -13.73 3.94
N ALA A 17 16.54 -12.94 4.28
CA ALA A 17 16.71 -11.60 3.71
C ALA A 17 16.96 -11.65 2.20
N LEU A 18 17.82 -12.57 1.75
CA LEU A 18 18.07 -12.79 0.33
C LEU A 18 16.80 -13.27 -0.39
N PHE A 19 16.09 -14.25 0.19
CA PHE A 19 14.86 -14.77 -0.38
C PHE A 19 13.77 -13.69 -0.52
N LEU A 20 13.49 -12.95 0.57
CA LEU A 20 12.50 -11.87 0.57
C LEU A 20 12.90 -10.74 -0.39
N THR A 21 14.20 -10.42 -0.48
CA THR A 21 14.70 -9.42 -1.44
C THR A 21 14.46 -9.85 -2.87
N LEU A 22 14.79 -11.10 -3.22
CA LEU A 22 14.57 -11.63 -4.57
C LEU A 22 13.08 -11.66 -4.94
N LEU A 23 12.24 -12.06 -3.98
CA LEU A 23 10.79 -12.11 -4.17
C LEU A 23 10.18 -10.70 -4.35
N TYR A 24 10.64 -9.72 -3.57
CA TYR A 24 10.11 -8.35 -3.61
C TYR A 24 10.76 -7.46 -4.68
N ARG A 25 11.94 -7.84 -5.21
CA ARG A 25 12.71 -7.11 -6.22
C ARG A 25 11.89 -6.49 -7.38
N PRO A 26 10.97 -7.20 -8.06
CA PRO A 26 10.24 -6.63 -9.19
C PRO A 26 9.29 -5.49 -8.79
N LEU A 27 8.95 -5.38 -7.50
CA LEU A 27 8.01 -4.39 -6.95
C LEU A 27 8.71 -3.29 -6.16
N TRP A 28 10.03 -3.31 -6.12
CA TRP A 28 10.86 -2.44 -5.30
C TRP A 28 10.89 -1.01 -5.84
N SER A 29 10.58 -0.04 -4.99
CA SER A 29 10.64 1.39 -5.34
C SER A 29 11.66 2.17 -4.52
N LYS A 30 11.94 3.41 -4.95
CA LYS A 30 12.76 4.36 -4.18
C LYS A 30 12.14 4.67 -2.81
N LEU A 31 10.80 4.75 -2.74
CA LEU A 31 10.08 4.98 -1.50
C LEU A 31 10.24 3.79 -0.53
N ASP A 32 10.24 2.57 -1.05
CA ASP A 32 10.46 1.37 -0.22
C ASP A 32 11.91 1.35 0.33
N THR A 33 12.89 1.74 -0.49
CA THR A 33 14.29 1.90 -0.04
C THR A 33 14.40 2.91 1.10
N TYR A 34 13.78 4.07 0.92
CA TYR A 34 13.76 5.13 1.93
C TYR A 34 13.07 4.65 3.21
N ARG A 35 11.92 4.01 3.10
CA ARG A 35 11.15 3.48 4.24
C ARG A 35 11.96 2.46 5.05
N VAL A 36 12.55 1.47 4.38
CA VAL A 36 13.36 0.43 5.03
C VAL A 36 14.61 1.05 5.67
N GLY A 37 15.32 1.92 4.94
CA GLY A 37 16.51 2.60 5.46
C GLY A 37 16.19 3.50 6.66
N PHE A 38 15.07 4.22 6.63
CA PHE A 38 14.59 5.05 7.73
C PHE A 38 14.28 4.21 8.97
N LEU A 39 13.59 3.08 8.83
CA LEU A 39 13.29 2.18 9.94
C LEU A 39 14.56 1.52 10.51
N VAL A 40 15.49 1.09 9.65
CA VAL A 40 16.79 0.55 10.09
C VAL A 40 17.57 1.61 10.88
N PHE A 41 17.61 2.85 10.39
CA PHE A 41 18.26 3.95 11.11
C PHE A 41 17.64 4.18 12.48
N ILE A 42 16.31 4.24 12.58
CA ILE A 42 15.61 4.39 13.88
C ILE A 42 15.91 3.21 14.79
N ALA A 43 15.80 1.98 14.29
CA ALA A 43 16.04 0.78 15.09
C ALA A 43 17.46 0.78 15.67
N VAL A 44 18.49 0.97 14.84
CA VAL A 44 19.89 0.99 15.30
C VAL A 44 20.13 2.12 16.31
N THR A 45 19.68 3.34 16.01
CA THR A 45 19.91 4.49 16.90
C THR A 45 19.17 4.39 18.23
N ALA A 46 17.97 3.81 18.24
CA ALA A 46 17.17 3.63 19.46
C ALA A 46 17.65 2.43 20.31
N THR A 47 18.21 1.39 19.69
CA THR A 47 18.64 0.18 20.40
C THR A 47 20.04 0.33 21.01
N ILE A 48 20.99 1.01 20.34
CA ILE A 48 22.38 1.13 20.83
C ILE A 48 22.50 1.58 22.30
N PRO A 49 21.83 2.66 22.77
CA PRO A 49 22.00 3.11 24.16
C PRO A 49 21.46 2.09 25.18
N TRP A 50 20.36 1.43 24.84
CA TRP A 50 19.72 0.44 25.69
C TRP A 50 20.55 -0.85 25.78
N ASP A 51 21.02 -1.33 24.63
CA ASP A 51 21.78 -2.58 24.53
C ASP A 51 23.16 -2.44 25.18
N SER A 52 23.85 -1.33 24.92
CA SER A 52 25.10 -0.98 25.59
C SER A 52 24.94 -0.94 27.12
N TYR A 53 23.81 -0.43 27.63
CA TYR A 53 23.52 -0.43 29.06
C TYR A 53 23.34 -1.85 29.63
N LEU A 54 22.64 -2.74 28.91
CA LEU A 54 22.46 -4.14 29.33
C LEU A 54 23.80 -4.87 29.47
N ILE A 55 24.70 -4.66 28.50
CA ILE A 55 26.03 -5.28 28.48
C ILE A 55 26.88 -4.73 29.63
N ARG A 56 26.94 -3.41 29.80
CA ARG A 56 27.70 -2.76 30.88
C ARG A 56 27.20 -3.10 32.27
N SER A 57 25.91 -3.37 32.40
CA SER A 57 25.29 -3.77 33.67
C SER A 57 25.43 -5.27 33.96
N GLY A 58 26.07 -6.03 33.07
CA GLY A 58 26.25 -7.48 33.21
C GLY A 58 24.95 -8.28 33.10
N ILE A 59 23.88 -7.67 32.56
CA ILE A 59 22.61 -8.35 32.32
C ILE A 59 22.76 -9.27 31.11
N TRP A 60 23.43 -8.77 30.08
CA TRP A 60 23.75 -9.49 28.86
C TRP A 60 25.26 -9.64 28.71
N THR A 61 25.73 -10.85 28.40
CA THR A 61 27.15 -11.11 28.16
C THR A 61 27.37 -11.96 26.91
N TYR A 62 28.45 -11.64 26.19
CA TYR A 62 28.90 -12.39 25.02
C TYR A 62 30.27 -12.99 25.30
N PRO A 63 30.41 -14.33 25.32
CA PRO A 63 31.72 -14.95 25.47
C PRO A 63 32.68 -14.51 24.35
N SER A 64 33.90 -14.12 24.70
CA SER A 64 34.89 -13.62 23.71
C SER A 64 35.26 -14.64 22.62
N HIS A 65 35.00 -15.93 22.87
CA HIS A 65 35.27 -17.01 21.92
C HIS A 65 34.13 -17.25 20.91
N VAL A 66 33.00 -16.53 21.00
CA VAL A 66 31.85 -16.67 20.06
C VAL A 66 31.70 -15.50 19.09
N ILE A 67 32.30 -14.34 19.40
CA ILE A 67 32.27 -13.09 18.62
C ILE A 67 33.59 -12.87 17.85
N ILE A 68 33.50 -12.17 16.72
CA ILE A 68 34.63 -11.89 15.81
C ILE A 68 35.62 -10.92 16.45
N GLY A 69 35.16 -10.07 17.37
CA GLY A 69 36.00 -9.23 18.22
C GLY A 69 35.68 -7.73 18.20
N PRO A 70 35.35 -7.09 17.06
CA PRO A 70 35.01 -5.66 17.05
C PRO A 70 33.70 -5.36 17.80
N THR A 71 33.70 -4.29 18.57
CA THR A 71 32.52 -3.80 19.29
C THR A 71 32.25 -2.33 18.99
N LEU A 72 30.99 -1.92 19.12
CA LEU A 72 30.52 -0.54 19.04
C LEU A 72 29.79 -0.21 20.35
N PHE A 73 30.35 0.69 21.17
CA PHE A 73 29.83 0.97 22.52
C PHE A 73 29.61 -0.31 23.36
N ASP A 74 30.58 -1.23 23.32
CA ASP A 74 30.57 -2.55 24.00
C ASP A 74 29.64 -3.60 23.38
N ILE A 75 28.87 -3.24 22.34
CA ILE A 75 28.00 -4.16 21.59
C ILE A 75 28.80 -4.85 20.49
N PRO A 76 28.82 -6.19 20.39
CA PRO A 76 29.44 -6.89 19.26
C PRO A 76 28.86 -6.42 17.91
N LEU A 77 29.69 -6.32 16.87
CA LEU A 77 29.19 -5.90 15.55
C LEU A 77 28.15 -6.87 14.97
N GLU A 78 28.18 -8.13 15.36
CA GLU A 78 27.17 -9.12 15.00
C GLU A 78 25.80 -8.75 15.58
N GLU A 79 25.74 -8.26 16.82
CA GLU A 79 24.50 -7.79 17.43
C GLU A 79 23.99 -6.50 16.76
N VAL A 80 24.90 -5.56 16.43
CA VAL A 80 24.52 -4.38 15.63
C VAL A 80 23.97 -4.80 14.26
N PHE A 81 24.56 -5.83 13.64
CA PHE A 81 24.05 -6.41 12.41
C PHE A 81 22.69 -7.09 12.60
N PHE A 82 22.45 -7.72 13.76
CA PHE A 82 21.15 -8.29 14.12
C PHE A 82 20.04 -7.22 14.07
N PHE A 83 20.27 -6.03 14.65
CA PHE A 83 19.29 -4.92 14.61
C PHE A 83 18.92 -4.55 13.17
N VAL A 84 19.92 -4.51 12.28
CA VAL A 84 19.74 -4.18 10.86
C VAL A 84 18.98 -5.29 10.14
N ILE A 85 19.43 -6.54 10.24
CA ILE A 85 18.90 -7.66 9.44
C ILE A 85 17.50 -8.07 9.91
N GLN A 86 17.20 -8.00 11.20
CA GLN A 86 15.84 -8.21 11.71
C GLN A 86 14.90 -7.13 11.15
N THR A 87 15.28 -5.85 11.29
CA THR A 87 14.46 -4.74 10.80
C THR A 87 14.23 -4.85 9.29
N TYR A 88 15.26 -5.21 8.53
CA TYR A 88 15.17 -5.43 7.10
C TYR A 88 14.21 -6.58 6.74
N ASN A 89 14.38 -7.76 7.33
CA ASN A 89 13.53 -8.93 7.09
C ASN A 89 12.06 -8.66 7.39
N THR A 90 11.77 -8.15 8.59
CA THR A 90 10.41 -7.83 9.02
C THR A 90 9.79 -6.75 8.12
N SER A 91 10.58 -5.76 7.69
CA SER A 91 10.12 -4.74 6.75
C SER A 91 9.78 -5.29 5.37
N LEU A 92 10.61 -6.18 4.81
CA LEU A 92 10.32 -6.79 3.51
C LEU A 92 9.08 -7.68 3.54
N LEU A 93 8.91 -8.46 4.62
CA LEU A 93 7.72 -9.28 4.79
C LEU A 93 6.47 -8.39 4.89
N TYR A 94 6.52 -7.31 5.67
CA TYR A 94 5.44 -6.31 5.74
C TYR A 94 5.12 -5.71 4.37
N LEU A 95 6.14 -5.31 3.60
CA LEU A 95 5.98 -4.70 2.28
C LEU A 95 5.32 -5.66 1.28
N LEU A 96 5.74 -6.92 1.28
CA LEU A 96 5.17 -7.97 0.43
C LEU A 96 3.68 -8.19 0.76
N LEU A 97 3.36 -8.37 2.04
CA LEU A 97 1.99 -8.64 2.49
C LEU A 97 1.08 -7.43 2.35
N SER A 98 1.62 -6.22 2.42
CA SER A 98 0.84 -4.98 2.34
C SER A 98 0.62 -4.48 0.92
N LYS A 99 1.38 -4.95 -0.08
CA LYS A 99 1.31 -4.45 -1.47
C LYS A 99 -0.10 -4.46 -2.07
N PRO A 100 -0.91 -5.55 -1.95
CA PRO A 100 -2.24 -5.60 -2.54
C PRO A 100 -3.25 -4.65 -1.87
N THR A 101 -2.98 -4.22 -0.63
CA THR A 101 -3.85 -3.34 0.14
C THR A 101 -3.69 -1.90 -0.34
N TYR A 102 -4.82 -1.21 -0.55
CA TYR A 102 -4.84 0.22 -0.85
C TYR A 102 -5.24 0.98 0.41
N GLN A 103 -4.22 1.43 1.16
CA GLN A 103 -4.34 1.99 2.50
C GLN A 103 -5.29 3.20 2.63
N PRO A 104 -5.41 4.12 1.66
CA PRO A 104 -6.31 5.28 1.78
C PRO A 104 -7.77 4.93 2.11
N THR A 105 -8.26 3.76 1.71
CA THR A 105 -9.63 3.30 2.04
C THR A 105 -9.88 3.09 3.53
N TYR A 106 -8.82 2.94 4.33
CA TYR A 106 -8.87 2.75 5.77
C TYR A 106 -8.81 4.06 6.56
N LEU A 107 -8.56 5.20 5.89
CA LEU A 107 -8.69 6.51 6.50
C LEU A 107 -10.16 6.78 6.84
N ARG A 108 -10.41 7.48 7.94
CA ARG A 108 -11.76 7.82 8.40
C ARG A 108 -11.83 9.30 8.76
N ALA A 109 -12.82 10.01 8.21
CA ALA A 109 -13.15 11.36 8.65
C ALA A 109 -13.84 11.32 10.01
N ALA A 110 -13.65 12.36 10.83
CA ALA A 110 -14.34 12.48 12.11
C ALA A 110 -15.65 13.25 11.92
N THR A 111 -16.76 12.53 11.72
CA THR A 111 -18.11 13.13 11.62
C THR A 111 -18.88 13.08 12.95
N PRO A 112 -19.81 14.03 13.20
CA PRO A 112 -20.67 14.01 14.39
C PRO A 112 -21.57 12.76 14.48
N SER A 113 -21.90 12.17 13.34
CA SER A 113 -22.76 10.99 13.18
C SER A 113 -22.01 9.65 13.28
N SER A 114 -20.68 9.66 13.17
CA SER A 114 -19.90 8.44 13.38
C SER A 114 -19.95 8.05 14.86
N PRO A 115 -20.36 6.82 15.21
CA PRO A 115 -20.30 6.38 16.58
C PRO A 115 -18.86 6.51 17.09
N ALA A 116 -18.69 6.63 18.41
CA ALA A 116 -17.40 6.88 19.04
C ALA A 116 -16.55 5.63 19.40
N PRO A 117 -16.75 4.39 18.88
CA PRO A 117 -16.06 3.22 19.41
C PRO A 117 -14.54 3.31 19.21
N TRP A 118 -14.08 4.05 18.21
CA TRP A 118 -12.66 4.22 17.92
C TRP A 118 -11.93 5.11 18.93
N LYS A 119 -12.61 6.05 19.59
CA LYS A 119 -12.01 6.82 20.70
C LYS A 119 -11.74 5.91 21.89
N TYR A 120 -12.70 5.04 22.20
CA TYR A 120 -12.56 4.04 23.25
C TYR A 120 -11.49 3.00 22.90
N GLN A 121 -11.40 2.55 21.64
CA GLN A 121 -10.33 1.66 21.19
C GLN A 121 -8.95 2.32 21.29
N LYS A 122 -8.83 3.60 20.90
CA LYS A 122 -7.59 4.36 21.08
C LYS A 122 -7.21 4.40 22.57
N TRP A 123 -8.14 4.80 23.43
CA TRP A 123 -7.91 4.92 24.87
C TRP A 123 -7.62 3.58 25.52
N SER A 124 -8.31 2.50 25.15
CA SER A 124 -8.08 1.18 25.72
C SER A 124 -6.66 0.69 25.45
N GLY A 125 -6.15 0.88 24.22
CA GLY A 125 -4.75 0.55 23.93
C GLY A 125 -3.75 1.48 24.61
N GLN A 126 -4.06 2.78 24.75
CA GLN A 126 -3.21 3.70 25.51
C GLN A 126 -3.10 3.29 26.98
N VAL A 127 -4.23 2.94 27.61
CA VAL A 127 -4.28 2.45 28.99
C VAL A 127 -3.52 1.14 29.13
N ALA A 128 -3.75 0.17 28.22
CA ALA A 128 -3.07 -1.12 28.25
C ALA A 128 -1.54 -0.97 28.12
N ILE A 129 -1.06 -0.19 27.14
CA ILE A 129 0.37 0.04 26.95
C ILE A 129 0.96 0.83 28.12
N SER A 130 0.23 1.81 28.66
CA SER A 130 0.69 2.56 29.84
C SER A 130 0.81 1.68 31.09
N ALA A 131 -0.10 0.72 31.26
CA ALA A 131 -0.01 -0.27 32.33
C ALA A 131 1.22 -1.18 32.18
N VAL A 132 1.52 -1.60 30.94
CA VAL A 132 2.74 -2.37 30.62
C VAL A 132 4.01 -1.55 30.92
N ILE A 133 4.04 -0.26 30.58
CA ILE A 133 5.16 0.63 30.93
C ILE A 133 5.31 0.77 32.46
N ALA A 134 4.20 0.98 33.17
CA ALA A 134 4.21 1.11 34.62
C ALA A 134 4.71 -0.18 35.30
N TYR A 135 4.28 -1.34 34.80
CA TYR A 135 4.82 -2.63 35.23
C TYR A 135 6.31 -2.77 34.92
N GLY A 136 6.76 -2.32 33.75
CA GLY A 136 8.18 -2.29 33.41
C GLY A 136 9.01 -1.48 34.41
N TRP A 137 8.55 -0.27 34.76
CA TRP A 137 9.20 0.55 35.80
C TRP A 137 9.18 -0.10 37.18
N TYR A 138 8.08 -0.75 37.55
CA TYR A 138 8.02 -1.52 38.80
C TYR A 138 9.10 -2.60 38.84
N CYS A 139 9.29 -3.37 37.77
CA CYS A 139 10.34 -4.38 37.67
C CYS A 139 11.75 -3.79 37.80
N VAL A 140 12.02 -2.67 37.13
CA VAL A 140 13.34 -1.99 37.20
C VAL A 140 13.62 -1.43 38.58
N LEU A 141 12.64 -0.76 39.20
CA LEU A 141 12.82 -0.10 40.50
C LEU A 141 12.89 -1.07 41.67
N ALA A 142 12.22 -2.23 41.55
CA ALA A 142 12.29 -3.26 42.58
C ALA A 142 13.68 -3.91 42.67
N ASN A 143 14.52 -3.79 41.63
CA ASN A 143 15.92 -4.26 41.57
C ASN A 143 16.08 -5.74 42.01
N VAL A 144 15.12 -6.57 41.60
CA VAL A 144 15.01 -8.01 41.88
C VAL A 144 14.82 -8.80 40.58
N THR A 145 14.38 -10.06 40.67
CA THR A 145 13.97 -10.90 39.53
C THR A 145 13.00 -10.15 38.61
N GLY A 146 13.28 -10.16 37.31
CA GLY A 146 12.47 -9.49 36.28
C GLY A 146 12.96 -8.12 35.83
N THR A 147 14.12 -7.66 36.33
CA THR A 147 14.77 -6.42 35.88
C THR A 147 14.96 -6.40 34.36
N TYR A 148 15.34 -7.53 33.75
CA TYR A 148 15.52 -7.61 32.29
C TYR A 148 14.21 -7.37 31.53
N THR A 149 13.11 -8.01 31.93
CA THR A 149 11.77 -7.72 31.39
C THR A 149 11.41 -6.25 31.55
N GLY A 150 11.67 -5.69 32.73
CA GLY A 150 11.41 -4.29 33.03
C GLY A 150 12.12 -3.35 32.04
N LEU A 151 13.40 -3.60 31.75
CA LEU A 151 14.19 -2.82 30.81
C LEU A 151 13.67 -2.94 29.37
N ILE A 152 13.19 -4.10 28.92
CA ILE A 152 12.55 -4.26 27.61
C ILE A 152 11.28 -3.39 27.54
N LEU A 153 10.42 -3.47 28.56
CA LEU A 153 9.13 -2.78 28.56
C LEU A 153 9.25 -1.26 28.68
N VAL A 154 10.19 -0.77 29.49
CA VAL A 154 10.46 0.68 29.64
C VAL A 154 11.08 1.28 28.37
N TRP A 155 11.86 0.50 27.62
CA TRP A 155 12.44 0.92 26.34
C TRP A 155 11.41 0.91 25.20
N ALA A 156 10.74 -0.22 24.97
CA ALA A 156 9.81 -0.39 23.85
C ALA A 156 8.47 0.32 24.08
N GLY A 157 7.97 0.31 25.32
CA GLY A 157 6.62 0.75 25.67
C GLY A 157 6.32 2.20 25.29
N PRO A 158 7.15 3.20 25.61
CA PRO A 158 6.89 4.60 25.24
C PRO A 158 6.78 4.80 23.72
N VAL A 159 7.62 4.11 22.94
CA VAL A 159 7.58 4.18 21.47
C VAL A 159 6.31 3.50 20.94
N LEU A 160 5.94 2.33 21.48
CA LEU A 160 4.67 1.67 21.14
C LEU A 160 3.46 2.53 21.50
N LEU A 161 3.47 3.22 22.64
CA LEU A 161 2.41 4.12 23.05
C LEU A 161 2.26 5.30 22.07
N MET A 162 3.38 5.88 21.64
CA MET A 162 3.40 6.93 20.63
C MET A 162 2.84 6.42 19.30
N LEU A 163 3.35 5.31 18.78
CA LEU A 163 2.92 4.73 17.50
C LEU A 163 1.45 4.32 17.53
N TRP A 164 0.98 3.72 18.62
CA TRP A 164 -0.43 3.42 18.83
C TRP A 164 -1.26 4.72 18.78
N THR A 165 -0.86 5.73 19.54
CA THR A 165 -1.60 7.01 19.64
C THR A 165 -1.78 7.69 18.28
N LEU A 166 -0.76 7.59 17.41
CA LEU A 166 -0.73 8.22 16.09
C LEU A 166 -1.37 7.35 14.99
N ALA A 167 -1.27 6.03 15.09
CA ALA A 167 -1.62 5.12 13.99
C ALA A 167 -2.66 4.04 14.35
N TYR A 168 -3.34 4.12 15.51
CA TYR A 168 -4.33 3.13 15.96
C TYR A 168 -5.38 2.78 14.89
N GLN A 169 -5.82 3.74 14.07
CA GLN A 169 -6.81 3.49 13.02
C GLN A 169 -6.32 2.46 12.01
N PHE A 170 -5.05 2.53 11.63
CA PHE A 170 -4.46 1.57 10.69
C PHE A 170 -4.06 0.28 11.41
N ILE A 171 -3.51 0.37 12.63
CA ILE A 171 -3.15 -0.81 13.43
C ILE A 171 -4.36 -1.73 13.64
N LEU A 172 -5.54 -1.16 13.89
CA LEU A 172 -6.78 -1.89 14.12
C LEU A 172 -7.60 -2.12 12.84
N GLY A 173 -7.48 -1.24 11.86
CA GLY A 173 -8.33 -1.25 10.67
C GLY A 173 -7.75 -2.05 9.51
N LEU A 174 -6.43 -2.12 9.37
CA LEU A 174 -5.79 -2.86 8.29
C LEU A 174 -6.01 -4.37 8.45
N PRO A 175 -6.01 -5.14 7.34
CA PRO A 175 -6.10 -6.60 7.42
C PRO A 175 -4.99 -7.19 8.30
N LEU A 176 -5.28 -8.30 8.99
CA LEU A 176 -4.29 -8.99 9.83
C LEU A 176 -3.05 -9.45 9.06
N SER A 177 -3.16 -9.62 7.74
CA SER A 177 -2.01 -9.86 6.85
C SER A 177 -1.00 -8.70 6.86
N ASN A 178 -1.43 -7.48 7.13
CA ASN A 178 -0.59 -6.29 7.15
C ASN A 178 -0.05 -5.98 8.55
N THR A 179 -0.71 -6.46 9.61
CA THR A 179 -0.36 -6.12 11.00
C THR A 179 0.11 -7.36 11.77
N ALA A 180 -0.77 -8.28 12.10
CA ALA A 180 -0.45 -9.44 12.93
C ALA A 180 0.54 -10.41 12.26
N LEU A 181 0.35 -10.72 10.98
CA LEU A 181 1.18 -11.71 10.29
C LEU A 181 2.67 -11.30 10.18
N PRO A 182 3.03 -10.05 9.77
CA PRO A 182 4.42 -9.62 9.75
C PRO A 182 5.01 -9.39 11.15
N ILE A 183 4.20 -9.40 12.22
CA ILE A 183 4.72 -9.44 13.60
C ILE A 183 5.01 -10.89 14.00
N TRP A 184 4.01 -11.76 13.88
CA TRP A 184 4.08 -13.12 14.42
C TRP A 184 5.03 -14.03 13.65
N LEU A 185 5.06 -13.97 12.31
CA LEU A 185 5.95 -14.84 11.53
C LEU A 185 7.44 -14.65 11.88
N PRO A 186 8.02 -13.43 11.84
CA PRO A 186 9.41 -13.26 12.23
C PRO A 186 9.62 -13.48 13.72
N THR A 187 8.64 -13.19 14.58
CA THR A 187 8.74 -13.45 16.02
C THR A 187 8.88 -14.94 16.30
N LEU A 188 7.98 -15.77 15.78
CA LEU A 188 8.03 -17.23 15.94
C LEU A 188 9.29 -17.83 15.31
N TYR A 189 9.73 -17.28 14.17
CA TYR A 189 10.98 -17.69 13.54
C TYR A 189 12.18 -17.40 14.45
N LEU A 190 12.27 -16.18 15.00
CA LEU A 190 13.36 -15.78 15.89
C LEU A 190 13.34 -16.52 17.22
N TRP A 191 12.17 -16.86 17.76
CA TRP A 191 12.05 -17.75 18.93
C TRP A 191 12.73 -19.11 18.70
N ILE A 192 12.56 -19.68 17.50
CA ILE A 192 13.23 -20.94 17.13
C ILE A 192 14.74 -20.74 16.99
N VAL A 193 15.16 -19.66 16.31
CA VAL A 193 16.58 -19.36 16.09
C VAL A 193 17.31 -19.11 17.42
N ASP A 194 16.70 -18.35 18.31
CA ASP A 194 17.23 -18.04 19.64
C ASP A 194 17.36 -19.30 20.50
N THR A 195 16.33 -20.16 20.52
CA THR A 195 16.42 -21.47 21.21
C THR A 195 17.60 -22.30 20.70
N LEU A 196 17.88 -22.28 19.40
CA LEU A 196 19.00 -23.00 18.80
C LEU A 196 20.36 -22.35 19.10
N ALA A 197 20.41 -21.03 19.29
CA ALA A 197 21.62 -20.27 19.60
C ALA A 197 21.98 -20.35 21.10
N LEU A 198 20.99 -20.21 21.99
CA LEU A 198 21.15 -20.39 23.44
C LEU A 198 21.64 -21.80 23.79
N ARG A 199 21.12 -22.84 23.13
CA ARG A 199 21.61 -24.22 23.29
C ARG A 199 23.09 -24.39 22.89
N ARG A 200 23.65 -23.47 22.11
CA ARG A 200 25.06 -23.44 21.71
C ARG A 200 25.92 -22.50 22.55
N GLY A 201 25.33 -21.76 23.50
CA GLY A 201 26.05 -20.81 24.36
C GLY A 201 26.50 -19.53 23.65
N THR A 202 25.84 -19.15 22.54
CA THR A 202 26.24 -17.98 21.75
C THR A 202 26.07 -16.66 22.50
N TRP A 203 25.14 -16.58 23.46
CA TRP A 203 25.06 -15.50 24.44
C TRP A 203 24.49 -16.04 25.76
N VAL A 204 24.78 -15.34 26.86
CA VAL A 204 24.33 -15.71 28.20
C VAL A 204 23.73 -14.50 28.88
N ILE A 205 22.52 -14.69 29.41
CA ILE A 205 21.81 -13.68 30.19
C ILE A 205 21.87 -14.09 31.67
N SER A 206 22.19 -13.15 32.55
CA SER A 206 22.47 -13.42 33.96
C SER A 206 21.25 -13.91 34.76
N GLU A 207 21.38 -15.05 35.45
CA GLU A 207 20.29 -15.75 36.17
C GLU A 207 19.57 -14.87 37.21
N GLY A 208 20.27 -13.94 37.87
CA GLY A 208 19.72 -13.09 38.93
C GLY A 208 18.75 -12.00 38.47
N THR A 209 18.61 -11.75 37.17
CA THR A 209 17.82 -10.64 36.61
C THR A 209 16.53 -11.07 35.92
N LYS A 210 16.31 -12.39 35.80
CA LYS A 210 15.19 -13.00 35.07
C LYS A 210 14.08 -13.47 36.02
N HIS A 211 12.92 -13.77 35.46
CA HIS A 211 11.84 -14.46 36.17
C HIS A 211 12.09 -15.97 36.29
N GLY A 212 12.94 -16.56 35.43
CA GLY A 212 13.17 -18.01 35.37
C GLY A 212 12.03 -18.81 34.71
N ILE A 213 11.09 -18.11 34.06
CA ILE A 213 9.97 -18.72 33.33
C ILE A 213 10.40 -18.99 31.90
N HIS A 214 10.17 -20.22 31.44
CA HIS A 214 10.47 -20.64 30.08
C HIS A 214 9.17 -20.85 29.32
N LEU A 215 9.08 -20.30 28.09
CA LEU A 215 7.95 -20.54 27.21
C LEU A 215 7.97 -21.99 26.69
N TRP A 216 9.16 -22.48 26.37
CA TRP A 216 9.48 -23.89 26.14
C TRP A 216 10.96 -24.15 26.48
N GLU A 217 11.40 -25.40 26.38
CA GLU A 217 12.77 -25.81 26.70
C GLU A 217 13.82 -25.04 25.87
N GLY A 218 14.54 -24.13 26.52
CA GLY A 218 15.58 -23.30 25.92
C GLY A 218 15.12 -21.94 25.39
N LEU A 219 13.87 -21.52 25.62
CA LEU A 219 13.39 -20.17 25.33
C LEU A 219 12.81 -19.51 26.59
N GLU A 220 13.50 -18.49 27.06
CA GLU A 220 13.08 -17.70 28.21
C GLU A 220 11.95 -16.73 27.82
N ILE A 221 11.06 -16.43 28.78
CA ILE A 221 9.92 -15.55 28.51
C ILE A 221 10.38 -14.13 28.13
N GLU A 222 11.50 -13.68 28.67
CA GLU A 222 12.08 -12.38 28.36
C GLU A 222 12.51 -12.25 26.90
N GLU A 223 13.20 -13.26 26.36
CA GLU A 223 13.56 -13.33 24.94
C GLU A 223 12.32 -13.41 24.06
N ALA A 224 11.32 -14.19 24.48
CA ALA A 224 10.06 -14.26 23.76
C ALA A 224 9.36 -12.88 23.67
N ILE A 225 9.35 -12.14 24.78
CA ILE A 225 8.83 -10.77 24.87
C ILE A 225 9.69 -9.81 24.03
N PHE A 226 11.03 -9.93 24.07
CA PHE A 226 11.94 -9.08 23.30
C PHE A 226 11.69 -9.18 21.79
N PHE A 227 11.66 -10.39 21.22
CA PHE A 227 11.41 -10.57 19.79
C PHE A 227 10.00 -10.12 19.38
N LEU A 228 9.01 -10.35 20.24
CA LEU A 228 7.64 -9.86 19.98
C LEU A 228 7.58 -8.33 20.00
N ALA A 229 8.21 -7.69 21.00
CA ALA A 229 8.22 -6.24 21.15
C ALA A 229 8.96 -5.56 19.99
N THR A 230 10.14 -6.06 19.62
CA THR A 230 10.95 -5.52 18.50
C THR A 230 10.23 -5.65 17.16
N ASN A 231 9.64 -6.80 16.84
CA ASN A 231 8.85 -6.94 15.61
C ASN A 231 7.58 -6.10 15.63
N THR A 232 6.93 -5.93 16.80
CA THR A 232 5.78 -5.03 16.94
C THR A 232 6.19 -3.57 16.70
N LEU A 233 7.33 -3.12 17.24
CA LEU A 233 7.87 -1.78 17.01
C LEU A 233 8.11 -1.52 15.51
N ILE A 234 8.76 -2.48 14.82
CA ILE A 234 9.05 -2.37 13.38
C ILE A 234 7.75 -2.26 12.60
N VAL A 235 6.80 -3.18 12.80
CA VAL A 235 5.53 -3.19 12.06
C VAL A 235 4.68 -1.97 12.39
N PHE A 236 4.57 -1.56 13.65
CA PHE A 236 3.83 -0.34 14.01
C PHE A 236 4.48 0.91 13.42
N GLY A 237 5.82 0.96 13.35
CA GLY A 237 6.55 2.03 12.68
C GLY A 237 6.23 2.09 11.18
N LEU A 238 6.21 0.95 10.50
CA LEU A 238 5.83 0.85 9.09
C LEU A 238 4.36 1.21 8.84
N VAL A 239 3.46 0.79 9.73
CA VAL A 239 2.03 1.14 9.69
C VAL A 239 1.83 2.64 9.90
N ALA A 240 2.56 3.25 10.84
CA ALA A 240 2.53 4.69 11.04
C ALA A 240 3.07 5.45 9.82
N PHE A 241 4.13 4.94 9.19
CA PHE A 241 4.65 5.49 7.94
C PHE A 241 3.60 5.43 6.81
N ASP A 242 2.95 4.29 6.61
CA ASP A 242 1.90 4.13 5.60
C ASP A 242 0.65 4.97 5.91
N ASN A 243 0.31 5.17 7.18
CA ASN A 243 -0.76 6.07 7.60
C ASN A 243 -0.44 7.52 7.20
N ALA A 244 0.77 8.00 7.53
CA ALA A 244 1.23 9.32 7.14
C ALA A 244 1.17 9.51 5.61
N LEU A 245 1.68 8.55 4.84
CA LEU A 245 1.64 8.58 3.38
C LEU A 245 0.20 8.57 2.83
N ALA A 246 -0.69 7.77 3.41
CA ALA A 246 -2.08 7.73 2.98
C ALA A 246 -2.75 9.10 3.15
N ILE A 247 -2.50 9.78 4.28
CA ILE A 247 -3.00 11.13 4.55
C ILE A 247 -2.42 12.13 3.54
N LEU A 248 -1.09 12.13 3.35
CA LEU A 248 -0.39 13.04 2.44
C LEU A 248 -0.91 12.92 0.99
N HIS A 249 -1.05 11.69 0.50
CA HIS A 249 -1.47 11.44 -0.88
C HIS A 249 -2.98 11.66 -1.10
N THR A 250 -3.80 11.46 -0.06
CA THR A 250 -5.25 11.61 -0.20
C THR A 250 -5.66 13.07 -0.06
N PHE A 251 -4.95 13.84 0.78
CA PHE A 251 -5.26 15.23 1.08
C PHE A 251 -4.04 16.16 0.90
N PRO A 252 -3.46 16.26 -0.32
CA PRO A 252 -2.27 17.06 -0.56
C PRO A 252 -2.48 18.55 -0.26
N SER A 253 -3.71 19.06 -0.38
CA SER A 253 -4.07 20.45 -0.08
C SER A 253 -3.95 20.84 1.40
N LEU A 254 -3.80 19.87 2.31
CA LEU A 254 -3.60 20.13 3.74
C LEU A 254 -2.14 20.47 4.08
N PHE A 255 -1.21 20.33 3.13
CA PHE A 255 0.23 20.45 3.36
C PHE A 255 0.87 21.49 2.45
N PRO A 256 1.94 22.19 2.90
CA PRO A 256 2.61 23.23 2.11
C PRO A 256 3.31 22.69 0.86
N ASP A 257 3.89 21.50 0.95
CA ASP A 257 4.48 20.77 -0.17
C ASP A 257 3.54 19.62 -0.55
N PRO A 258 2.81 19.74 -1.67
CA PRO A 258 1.80 18.78 -2.06
C PRO A 258 2.46 17.47 -2.51
N ALA A 259 2.51 16.50 -1.59
CA ALA A 259 2.89 15.11 -1.84
C ALA A 259 4.33 14.90 -2.39
N PRO A 260 5.37 15.19 -1.59
CA PRO A 260 6.75 14.88 -1.97
C PRO A 260 6.93 13.37 -2.21
N GLN A 261 7.70 13.02 -3.26
CA GLN A 261 7.99 11.61 -3.58
C GLN A 261 8.68 10.87 -2.41
N LEU A 262 9.49 11.59 -1.64
CA LEU A 262 10.18 11.12 -0.44
C LEU A 262 9.96 12.14 0.69
N PRO A 263 8.88 12.00 1.49
CA PRO A 263 8.56 12.96 2.55
C PRO A 263 9.61 12.93 3.66
N SER A 264 9.98 14.11 4.17
CA SER A 264 10.85 14.20 5.35
C SER A 264 10.12 13.69 6.61
N PRO A 265 10.85 13.28 7.66
CA PRO A 265 10.24 12.83 8.91
C PRO A 265 9.30 13.89 9.53
N VAL A 266 9.62 15.17 9.36
CA VAL A 266 8.77 16.27 9.85
C VAL A 266 7.43 16.29 9.12
N VAL A 267 7.42 16.13 7.80
CA VAL A 267 6.19 16.08 7.00
C VAL A 267 5.35 14.84 7.34
N LEU A 268 5.99 13.68 7.55
CA LEU A 268 5.31 12.47 8.01
C LEU A 268 4.62 12.68 9.37
N MET A 269 5.31 13.33 10.33
CA MET A 269 4.72 13.65 11.62
C MET A 269 3.57 14.66 11.50
N GLN A 270 3.73 15.71 10.69
CA GLN A 270 2.66 16.67 10.41
C GLN A 270 1.40 15.98 9.86
N ALA A 271 1.58 14.99 8.97
CA ALA A 271 0.48 14.19 8.46
C ALA A 271 -0.21 13.36 9.56
N LEU A 272 0.54 12.70 10.43
CA LEU A 272 -0.02 11.93 11.55
C LEU A 272 -0.77 12.79 12.58
N PHE A 273 -0.40 14.07 12.72
CA PHE A 273 -1.11 15.03 13.56
C PHE A 273 -2.26 15.74 12.85
N ALA A 274 -2.47 15.50 11.56
CA ALA A 274 -3.58 16.10 10.82
C ALA A 274 -4.92 15.67 11.44
N SER A 275 -5.77 16.66 11.72
CA SER A 275 -7.07 16.38 12.33
C SER A 275 -7.98 15.65 11.34
N PRO A 276 -8.56 14.49 11.70
CA PRO A 276 -9.51 13.79 10.83
C PRO A 276 -10.79 14.58 10.52
N LYS A 277 -11.04 15.70 11.22
CA LYS A 277 -12.13 16.64 10.90
C LYS A 277 -11.89 17.41 9.60
N LYS A 278 -10.64 17.51 9.14
CA LYS A 278 -10.28 18.17 7.87
C LYS A 278 -10.36 17.24 6.66
N TYR A 279 -10.65 15.95 6.88
CA TYR A 279 -10.71 14.97 5.80
C TYR A 279 -12.02 15.14 5.02
N ASP A 280 -11.89 15.28 3.71
CA ASP A 280 -13.03 15.25 2.80
C ASP A 280 -13.64 13.84 2.77
N GLU A 281 -14.83 13.71 3.36
CA GLU A 281 -15.55 12.44 3.44
C GLU A 281 -16.00 11.93 2.06
N ALA A 282 -16.39 12.83 1.15
CA ALA A 282 -16.79 12.47 -0.20
C ALA A 282 -15.60 11.90 -0.99
N ARG A 283 -14.40 12.45 -0.78
CA ARG A 283 -13.15 11.89 -1.33
C ARG A 283 -12.92 10.48 -0.83
N LEU A 284 -12.97 10.26 0.49
CA LEU A 284 -12.76 8.94 1.08
C LEU A 284 -13.78 7.91 0.61
N GLU A 285 -15.05 8.29 0.55
CA GLU A 285 -16.10 7.37 0.15
C GLU A 285 -15.96 6.95 -1.31
N GLY A 286 -15.74 7.88 -2.24
CA GLY A 286 -15.53 7.49 -3.63
C GLY A 286 -14.24 6.68 -3.88
N LEU A 287 -13.20 6.83 -3.04
CA LEU A 287 -12.05 5.91 -3.08
C LEU A 287 -12.43 4.49 -2.64
N ARG A 288 -13.29 4.34 -1.63
CA ARG A 288 -13.81 3.03 -1.20
C ARG A 288 -14.70 2.41 -2.26
N GLU A 289 -15.59 3.18 -2.85
CA GLU A 289 -16.47 2.74 -3.94
C GLU A 289 -15.66 2.34 -5.19
N ALA A 290 -14.63 3.11 -5.56
CA ALA A 290 -13.71 2.77 -6.64
C ALA A 290 -13.02 1.43 -6.40
N VAL A 291 -12.42 1.24 -5.22
CA VAL A 291 -11.78 -0.03 -4.85
C VAL A 291 -12.78 -1.19 -4.81
N HIS A 292 -13.98 -0.97 -4.27
CA HIS A 292 -15.02 -1.99 -4.23
C HIS A 292 -15.44 -2.42 -5.64
N ARG A 293 -15.69 -1.47 -6.53
CA ARG A 293 -16.06 -1.71 -7.93
C ARG A 293 -14.97 -2.51 -8.64
N LEU A 294 -13.71 -2.10 -8.52
CA LEU A 294 -12.59 -2.77 -9.17
C LEU A 294 -12.32 -4.17 -8.60
N LYS A 295 -12.43 -4.38 -7.28
CA LYS A 295 -12.30 -5.72 -6.69
C LYS A 295 -13.38 -6.68 -7.16
N ARG A 296 -14.58 -6.19 -7.47
CA ARG A 296 -15.71 -7.02 -7.90
C ARG A 296 -15.70 -7.26 -9.41
N LYS A 297 -15.51 -6.21 -10.21
CA LYS A 297 -15.69 -6.24 -11.68
C LYS A 297 -14.38 -6.22 -12.48
N SER A 298 -13.23 -5.93 -11.85
CA SER A 298 -11.94 -5.76 -12.56
C SER A 298 -10.75 -6.30 -11.74
N ARG A 299 -10.87 -7.55 -11.25
CA ARG A 299 -9.90 -8.18 -10.32
C ARG A 299 -8.45 -8.14 -10.82
N SER A 300 -8.22 -8.48 -12.09
CA SER A 300 -6.89 -8.48 -12.71
C SER A 300 -6.30 -7.08 -12.71
N PHE A 301 -7.10 -6.06 -13.03
CA PHE A 301 -6.66 -4.67 -13.00
C PHE A 301 -6.40 -4.18 -11.57
N TYR A 302 -7.27 -4.50 -10.61
CA TYR A 302 -7.04 -4.15 -9.20
C TYR A 302 -5.70 -4.70 -8.70
N LEU A 303 -5.40 -5.97 -9.03
CA LEU A 303 -4.11 -6.57 -8.68
C LEU A 303 -2.96 -5.90 -9.42
N ALA A 304 -3.08 -5.65 -10.73
CA ALA A 304 -2.05 -4.96 -11.51
C ALA A 304 -1.76 -3.55 -10.98
N SER A 305 -2.78 -2.81 -10.55
CA SER A 305 -2.63 -1.47 -9.95
C SER A 305 -1.75 -1.47 -8.70
N SER A 306 -1.64 -2.62 -8.00
CA SER A 306 -0.83 -2.75 -6.80
C SER A 306 0.67 -2.69 -7.04
N THR A 307 1.12 -2.82 -8.28
CA THR A 307 2.54 -2.59 -8.64
C THR A 307 2.94 -1.12 -8.51
N PHE A 308 1.97 -0.22 -8.65
CA PHE A 308 2.12 1.23 -8.46
C PHE A 308 1.89 1.63 -7.00
N GLN A 309 2.37 2.82 -6.61
CA GLN A 309 2.23 3.36 -5.26
C GLN A 309 1.76 4.82 -5.29
N GLY A 310 1.29 5.32 -4.15
CA GLY A 310 0.98 6.73 -3.94
C GLY A 310 -0.11 7.31 -4.85
N LEU A 311 0.15 8.53 -5.36
CA LEU A 311 -0.80 9.27 -6.19
C LEU A 311 -1.13 8.57 -7.50
N LEU A 312 -0.13 7.99 -8.19
CA LEU A 312 -0.38 7.28 -9.44
C LEU A 312 -1.36 6.11 -9.27
N ARG A 313 -1.17 5.29 -8.23
CA ARG A 313 -2.12 4.19 -7.95
C ARG A 313 -3.53 4.73 -7.68
N THR A 314 -3.63 5.86 -6.98
CA THR A 314 -4.92 6.52 -6.71
C THR A 314 -5.59 6.96 -8.01
N ASP A 315 -4.87 7.67 -8.88
CA ASP A 315 -5.40 8.17 -10.14
C ASP A 315 -5.78 7.02 -11.09
N LEU A 316 -4.98 5.95 -11.15
CA LEU A 316 -5.29 4.74 -11.93
C LEU A 316 -6.56 4.04 -11.44
N LEU A 317 -6.74 3.90 -10.13
CA LEU A 317 -7.95 3.31 -9.56
C LEU A 317 -9.19 4.14 -9.91
N LEU A 318 -9.09 5.48 -9.85
CA LEU A 318 -10.18 6.40 -10.18
C LEU A 318 -10.50 6.42 -11.68
N LEU A 319 -9.47 6.43 -12.54
CA LEU A 319 -9.63 6.33 -13.99
C LEU A 319 -10.38 5.06 -14.38
N TYR A 320 -9.92 3.90 -13.91
CA TYR A 320 -10.59 2.63 -14.23
C TYR A 320 -11.98 2.52 -13.59
N SER A 321 -12.16 3.15 -12.42
CA SER A 321 -13.46 3.25 -11.76
C SER A 321 -14.46 4.03 -12.61
N PHE A 322 -14.01 5.10 -13.29
CA PHE A 322 -14.79 5.85 -14.29
C PHE A 322 -15.04 5.01 -15.54
N CYS A 323 -13.99 4.44 -16.16
CA CYS A 323 -14.15 3.64 -17.38
C CYS A 323 -15.16 2.52 -17.17
N ARG A 324 -15.10 1.84 -16.01
CA ARG A 324 -16.04 0.77 -15.70
C ARG A 324 -17.47 1.26 -15.49
N VAL A 325 -17.66 2.46 -14.93
CA VAL A 325 -19.00 3.06 -14.79
C VAL A 325 -19.56 3.45 -16.14
N ALA A 326 -18.76 4.08 -17.00
CA ALA A 326 -19.19 4.49 -18.33
C ALA A 326 -19.62 3.27 -19.16
N ASP A 327 -18.79 2.22 -19.15
CA ASP A 327 -19.06 0.90 -19.75
C ASP A 327 -20.35 0.27 -19.19
N ASP A 328 -20.47 0.17 -17.85
CA ASP A 328 -21.66 -0.40 -17.21
C ASP A 328 -22.96 0.38 -17.52
N LEU A 329 -22.90 1.71 -17.66
CA LEU A 329 -24.08 2.52 -18.00
C LEU A 329 -24.58 2.22 -19.42
N VAL A 330 -23.66 2.03 -20.36
CA VAL A 330 -24.00 1.73 -21.77
C VAL A 330 -24.41 0.27 -21.92
N ASP A 331 -23.62 -0.68 -21.42
CA ASP A 331 -23.86 -2.11 -21.62
C ASP A 331 -25.08 -2.66 -20.85
N ASN A 332 -25.43 -2.07 -19.70
CA ASN A 332 -26.60 -2.50 -18.93
C ASN A 332 -27.86 -1.67 -19.24
N ALA A 333 -27.82 -0.79 -20.24
CA ALA A 333 -29.00 -0.05 -20.68
C ALA A 333 -30.10 -1.02 -21.18
N ALA A 334 -31.37 -0.71 -20.90
CA ALA A 334 -32.49 -1.55 -21.32
C ALA A 334 -32.80 -1.42 -22.82
N SER A 335 -32.28 -0.37 -23.48
CA SER A 335 -32.46 -0.15 -24.92
C SER A 335 -31.32 0.67 -25.52
N ALA A 336 -31.14 0.57 -26.84
CA ALA A 336 -30.19 1.41 -27.57
C ALA A 336 -30.48 2.92 -27.45
N SER A 337 -31.74 3.32 -27.20
CA SER A 337 -32.10 4.72 -26.96
C SER A 337 -31.56 5.21 -25.62
N GLU A 338 -31.71 4.39 -24.57
CA GLU A 338 -31.18 4.70 -23.23
C GLU A 338 -29.64 4.71 -23.25
N ALA A 339 -29.01 3.78 -23.96
CA ALA A 339 -27.55 3.78 -24.11
C ALA A 339 -27.03 5.07 -24.79
N LYS A 340 -27.72 5.55 -25.84
CA LYS A 340 -27.41 6.84 -26.47
C LYS A 340 -27.59 8.03 -25.53
N GLU A 341 -28.61 7.99 -24.67
CA GLU A 341 -28.82 9.01 -23.64
C GLU A 341 -27.67 9.02 -22.63
N TRP A 342 -27.20 7.84 -22.18
CA TRP A 342 -26.04 7.76 -21.30
C TRP A 342 -24.77 8.30 -21.95
N ILE A 343 -24.52 8.00 -23.22
CA ILE A 343 -23.40 8.57 -23.98
C ILE A 343 -23.54 10.10 -24.08
N ALA A 344 -24.75 10.62 -24.31
CA ALA A 344 -25.00 12.07 -24.34
C ALA A 344 -24.71 12.74 -22.99
N HIS A 345 -25.17 12.14 -21.88
CA HIS A 345 -24.88 12.63 -20.53
C HIS A 345 -23.39 12.58 -20.20
N LEU A 346 -22.67 11.53 -20.62
CA LEU A 346 -21.21 11.43 -20.47
C LEU A 346 -20.48 12.52 -21.28
N ASN A 347 -20.94 12.81 -22.50
CA ASN A 347 -20.41 13.90 -23.31
C ASN A 347 -20.61 15.27 -22.64
N GLU A 348 -21.81 15.54 -22.13
CA GLU A 348 -22.10 16.78 -21.39
C GLU A 348 -21.25 16.89 -20.13
N PHE A 349 -21.06 15.77 -19.41
CA PHE A 349 -20.16 15.69 -18.27
C PHE A 349 -18.73 16.07 -18.66
N LEU A 350 -18.17 15.51 -19.74
CA LEU A 350 -16.83 15.85 -20.21
C LEU A 350 -16.74 17.32 -20.63
N ASP A 351 -17.76 17.85 -21.32
CA ASP A 351 -17.83 19.28 -21.67
C ASP A 351 -17.74 20.16 -20.42
N LEU A 352 -18.51 19.88 -19.39
CA LEU A 352 -18.46 20.63 -18.14
C LEU A 352 -17.13 20.44 -17.42
N ALA A 353 -16.61 19.22 -17.35
CA ALA A 353 -15.37 18.91 -16.63
C ALA A 353 -14.14 19.63 -17.21
N TYR A 354 -14.12 19.88 -18.52
CA TYR A 354 -13.02 20.56 -19.22
C TYR A 354 -13.24 22.07 -19.44
N ARG A 355 -14.39 22.64 -19.05
CA ARG A 355 -14.64 24.10 -19.08
C ARG A 355 -13.94 24.88 -17.95
N GLY A 356 -13.32 24.19 -17.00
CA GLY A 356 -12.57 24.79 -15.88
C GLY A 356 -13.40 24.99 -14.60
N PRO A 357 -12.80 25.54 -13.52
CA PRO A 357 -13.39 25.49 -12.17
C PRO A 357 -14.78 26.12 -12.01
N MET A 358 -15.12 27.12 -12.84
CA MET A 358 -16.41 27.82 -12.78
C MET A 358 -17.60 26.94 -13.17
N SER A 359 -17.39 25.85 -13.93
CA SER A 359 -18.45 24.91 -14.28
C SER A 359 -18.74 23.89 -13.19
N ARG A 360 -17.94 23.82 -12.11
CA ARG A 360 -18.06 22.79 -11.07
C ARG A 360 -19.46 22.69 -10.45
N PRO A 361 -20.18 23.80 -10.14
CA PRO A 361 -21.55 23.69 -9.65
C PRO A 361 -22.51 23.06 -10.66
N ALA A 362 -22.38 23.40 -11.94
CA ALA A 362 -23.20 22.83 -13.01
C ALA A 362 -22.87 21.34 -13.22
N LEU A 363 -21.59 20.97 -13.18
CA LEU A 363 -21.15 19.58 -13.23
C LEU A 363 -21.74 18.75 -12.08
N MET A 364 -21.66 19.26 -10.85
CA MET A 364 -22.22 18.56 -9.69
C MET A 364 -23.73 18.40 -9.82
N LYS A 365 -24.44 19.43 -10.32
CA LYS A 365 -25.87 19.37 -10.60
C LYS A 365 -26.20 18.28 -11.63
N LEU A 366 -25.51 18.27 -12.77
CA LEU A 366 -25.67 17.25 -13.81
C LEU A 366 -25.48 15.84 -13.23
N VAL A 367 -24.40 15.62 -12.49
CA VAL A 367 -24.09 14.31 -11.88
C VAL A 367 -25.18 13.88 -10.89
N HIS A 368 -25.75 14.80 -10.12
CA HIS A 368 -26.79 14.46 -9.14
C HIS A 368 -28.15 14.18 -9.79
N GLU A 369 -28.50 14.93 -10.83
CA GLU A 369 -29.82 14.86 -11.48
C GLU A 369 -29.90 13.74 -12.51
N GLN A 370 -28.84 13.55 -13.31
CA GLN A 370 -28.87 12.63 -14.44
C GLN A 370 -28.28 11.25 -14.14
N PHE A 371 -27.32 11.14 -13.21
CA PHE A 371 -26.61 9.88 -12.99
C PHE A 371 -27.09 9.10 -11.75
N PRO A 372 -27.15 7.76 -11.81
CA PRO A 372 -27.46 6.90 -10.67
C PRO A 372 -26.50 7.12 -9.51
N ALA A 373 -27.00 7.04 -8.27
CA ALA A 373 -26.24 7.40 -7.06
C ALA A 373 -24.90 6.65 -6.91
N ASP A 374 -24.86 5.36 -7.27
CA ASP A 374 -23.70 4.47 -7.18
C ASP A 374 -22.61 4.72 -8.25
N THR A 375 -22.90 5.58 -9.23
CA THR A 375 -21.97 5.97 -10.31
C THR A 375 -21.31 7.33 -10.08
N ARG A 376 -21.95 8.20 -9.30
CA ARG A 376 -21.59 9.62 -9.15
C ARG A 376 -20.16 9.86 -8.70
N SER A 377 -19.68 9.05 -7.76
CA SER A 377 -18.32 9.19 -7.23
C SER A 377 -17.25 8.96 -8.29
N ALA A 378 -17.48 8.05 -9.24
CA ALA A 378 -16.55 7.75 -10.32
C ALA A 378 -16.37 8.94 -11.27
N LEU A 379 -17.48 9.64 -11.53
CA LEU A 379 -17.51 10.85 -12.35
C LEU A 379 -16.80 12.00 -11.64
N VAL A 380 -17.22 12.32 -10.41
CA VAL A 380 -16.72 13.48 -9.66
C VAL A 380 -15.23 13.34 -9.30
N GLN A 381 -14.74 12.11 -9.13
CA GLN A 381 -13.35 11.85 -8.76
C GLN A 381 -12.42 11.55 -9.92
N LEU A 382 -12.90 11.58 -11.18
CA LEU A 382 -12.05 11.43 -12.35
C LEU A 382 -10.97 12.54 -12.34
N PRO A 383 -9.67 12.21 -12.47
CA PRO A 383 -8.60 13.21 -12.40
C PRO A 383 -8.44 13.98 -13.73
N THR A 384 -9.48 14.70 -14.16
CA THR A 384 -9.53 15.41 -15.45
C THR A 384 -8.45 16.49 -15.61
N GLU A 385 -7.98 17.08 -14.51
CA GLU A 385 -6.86 18.02 -14.51
C GLU A 385 -5.53 17.40 -14.99
N LYS A 386 -5.42 16.06 -14.95
CA LYS A 386 -4.22 15.29 -15.31
C LYS A 386 -4.36 14.54 -16.63
N LEU A 387 -5.52 14.63 -17.28
CA LEU A 387 -5.89 13.83 -18.44
C LEU A 387 -6.29 14.74 -19.59
N SER A 388 -5.86 14.41 -20.80
CA SER A 388 -6.37 15.02 -22.02
C SER A 388 -7.85 14.66 -22.22
N ARG A 389 -8.63 15.58 -22.78
CA ARG A 389 -10.04 15.31 -23.09
C ARG A 389 -10.21 14.25 -24.20
N GLN A 390 -9.33 14.26 -25.20
CA GLN A 390 -9.51 13.48 -26.43
C GLN A 390 -9.62 11.96 -26.18
N PRO A 391 -8.77 11.31 -25.36
CA PRO A 391 -8.90 9.87 -25.09
C PRO A 391 -10.22 9.48 -24.41
N LEU A 392 -10.73 10.32 -23.52
CA LEU A 392 -12.05 10.11 -22.89
C LEU A 392 -13.17 10.22 -23.92
N GLN A 393 -13.07 11.20 -24.84
CA GLN A 393 -14.01 11.39 -25.93
C GLN A 393 -13.99 10.20 -26.91
N ASP A 394 -12.80 9.74 -27.28
CA ASP A 394 -12.60 8.60 -28.17
C ASP A 394 -13.14 7.30 -27.56
N LEU A 395 -13.01 7.12 -26.24
CA LEU A 395 -13.65 6.02 -25.53
C LEU A 395 -15.18 6.03 -25.71
N LEU A 396 -15.83 7.21 -25.56
CA LEU A 396 -17.27 7.34 -25.79
C LEU A 396 -17.65 7.06 -27.26
N LEU A 397 -16.82 7.47 -28.22
CA LEU A 397 -17.01 7.13 -29.64
C LEU A 397 -16.85 5.63 -29.90
N GLY A 398 -16.10 4.91 -29.05
CA GLY A 398 -16.04 3.44 -29.06
C GLY A 398 -17.38 2.83 -28.65
N PHE A 399 -18.02 3.36 -27.61
CA PHE A 399 -19.37 2.94 -27.21
C PHE A 399 -20.42 3.20 -28.29
N ASP A 400 -20.33 4.34 -29.01
CA ASP A 400 -21.19 4.58 -30.17
C ASP A 400 -21.02 3.54 -31.28
N MET A 401 -19.79 3.03 -31.49
CA MET A 401 -19.55 1.92 -32.42
C MET A 401 -20.22 0.63 -31.94
N ASP A 402 -20.20 0.34 -30.63
CA ASP A 402 -20.86 -0.84 -30.08
C ASP A 402 -22.38 -0.82 -30.28
N LEU A 403 -23.00 0.36 -30.19
CA LEU A 403 -24.44 0.51 -30.45
C LEU A 403 -24.83 0.34 -31.91
N ALA A 404 -23.87 0.40 -32.85
CA ALA A 404 -24.12 0.19 -34.26
C ALA A 404 -24.27 -1.29 -34.64
N PHE A 405 -23.90 -2.23 -33.76
CA PHE A 405 -24.12 -3.67 -33.98
C PHE A 405 -25.60 -4.06 -34.04
N ASP A 406 -26.49 -3.26 -33.45
CA ASP A 406 -27.95 -3.47 -33.50
C ASP A 406 -28.57 -3.10 -34.86
N THR A 407 -27.75 -2.64 -35.82
CA THR A 407 -28.20 -2.27 -37.17
C THR A 407 -27.90 -3.35 -38.20
N SER A 408 -28.55 -3.28 -39.36
CA SER A 408 -28.39 -4.27 -40.43
C SER A 408 -26.99 -4.29 -41.06
N SER A 409 -26.14 -3.30 -40.77
CA SER A 409 -24.77 -3.22 -41.26
C SER A 409 -23.80 -3.25 -40.08
N PRO A 410 -23.02 -4.33 -39.87
CA PRO A 410 -22.09 -4.38 -38.77
C PRO A 410 -21.02 -3.26 -38.89
N PRO A 411 -20.61 -2.65 -37.78
CA PRO A 411 -19.69 -1.52 -37.78
C PRO A 411 -18.24 -1.88 -38.11
N ILE A 412 -17.86 -3.17 -38.03
CA ILE A 412 -16.50 -3.64 -38.30
C ILE A 412 -16.45 -4.36 -39.65
N GLN A 413 -16.23 -3.60 -40.73
CA GLN A 413 -16.25 -4.17 -42.07
C GLN A 413 -14.88 -4.75 -42.46
N ASN A 414 -13.82 -4.01 -42.16
CA ASN A 414 -12.44 -4.31 -42.53
C ASN A 414 -11.46 -4.17 -41.34
N GLU A 415 -10.17 -4.42 -41.57
CA GLU A 415 -9.13 -4.35 -40.54
C GLU A 415 -8.91 -2.93 -39.98
N GLU A 416 -9.17 -1.89 -40.77
CA GLU A 416 -9.05 -0.50 -40.32
C GLU A 416 -10.16 -0.17 -39.30
N ASP A 417 -11.38 -0.66 -39.52
CA ASP A 417 -12.48 -0.50 -38.57
C ASP A 417 -12.19 -1.24 -37.25
N LEU A 418 -11.67 -2.47 -37.34
CA LEU A 418 -11.26 -3.25 -36.16
C LEU A 418 -10.17 -2.52 -35.37
N LYS A 419 -9.18 -1.96 -36.08
CA LYS A 419 -8.10 -1.17 -35.49
C LYS A 419 -8.64 0.09 -34.84
N LEU A 420 -9.49 0.86 -35.53
CA LEU A 420 -10.10 2.08 -35.01
C LEU A 420 -10.94 1.81 -33.75
N TYR A 421 -11.77 0.78 -33.78
CA TYR A 421 -12.54 0.33 -32.61
C TYR A 421 -11.60 0.03 -31.43
N SER A 422 -10.57 -0.77 -31.67
CA SER A 422 -9.62 -1.18 -30.63
C SER A 422 -8.78 -0.02 -30.10
N GLU A 423 -8.44 0.95 -30.96
CA GLU A 423 -7.79 2.20 -30.55
C GLU A 423 -8.70 2.99 -29.61
N ARG A 424 -10.00 3.10 -29.91
CA ARG A 424 -10.99 3.83 -29.11
C ARG A 424 -11.29 3.18 -27.77
N VAL A 425 -11.51 1.88 -27.70
CA VAL A 425 -11.94 1.20 -26.46
C VAL A 425 -10.79 0.75 -25.56
N ALA A 426 -9.59 0.55 -26.11
CA ALA A 426 -8.44 0.06 -25.34
C ALA A 426 -7.18 0.93 -25.50
N GLY A 427 -6.88 1.41 -26.71
CA GLY A 427 -5.73 2.28 -26.96
C GLY A 427 -5.79 3.59 -26.18
N THR A 428 -6.96 4.22 -26.11
CA THR A 428 -7.23 5.45 -25.33
C THR A 428 -7.00 5.24 -23.83
N VAL A 429 -7.39 4.09 -23.28
CA VAL A 429 -7.18 3.75 -21.86
C VAL A 429 -5.69 3.66 -21.56
N ALA A 430 -4.91 3.02 -22.45
CA ALA A 430 -3.46 2.98 -22.33
C ALA A 430 -2.83 4.37 -22.40
N GLN A 431 -3.32 5.24 -23.30
CA GLN A 431 -2.89 6.64 -23.38
C GLN A 431 -3.16 7.38 -22.07
N MET A 432 -4.37 7.30 -21.52
CA MET A 432 -4.72 7.95 -20.24
C MET A 432 -3.84 7.45 -19.08
N CYS A 433 -3.51 6.16 -19.05
CA CYS A 433 -2.58 5.62 -18.05
C CYS A 433 -1.18 6.24 -18.17
N ILE A 434 -0.68 6.41 -19.40
CA ILE A 434 0.64 7.01 -19.66
C ILE A 434 0.64 8.50 -19.33
N GLU A 435 -0.44 9.23 -19.62
CA GLU A 435 -0.61 10.63 -19.21
C GLU A 435 -0.51 10.78 -17.70
N LEU A 436 -1.18 9.91 -16.92
CA LEU A 436 -1.06 9.91 -15.46
C LEU A 436 0.36 9.59 -14.97
N ILE A 437 1.07 8.69 -15.65
CA ILE A 437 2.48 8.37 -15.35
C ILE A 437 3.37 9.60 -15.58
N PHE A 438 3.27 10.26 -16.74
CA PHE A 438 4.05 11.45 -17.06
C PHE A 438 3.67 12.67 -16.20
N HIS A 439 2.42 12.77 -15.76
CA HIS A 439 2.00 13.79 -14.81
C HIS A 439 2.59 13.52 -13.41
N THR A 440 2.66 12.26 -12.97
CA THR A 440 3.12 11.92 -11.62
C THR A 440 4.65 11.92 -11.51
N TYR A 441 5.34 11.44 -12.54
CA TYR A 441 6.80 11.35 -12.55
C TYR A 441 7.37 12.32 -13.57
N GLN A 442 8.20 13.25 -13.09
CA GLN A 442 8.96 14.14 -13.97
C GLN A 442 9.81 13.30 -14.93
N SER A 443 9.53 13.45 -16.22
CA SER A 443 10.23 12.73 -17.28
C SER A 443 11.34 13.61 -17.86
N SER A 444 12.53 13.05 -18.00
CA SER A 444 13.63 13.68 -18.75
C SER A 444 13.51 13.46 -20.27
N LEU A 445 12.49 12.72 -20.72
CA LEU A 445 12.28 12.41 -22.13
C LEU A 445 11.83 13.66 -22.89
N SER A 446 12.35 13.83 -24.11
CA SER A 446 11.86 14.83 -25.05
C SER A 446 10.40 14.59 -25.41
N LYS A 447 9.70 15.61 -25.93
CA LYS A 447 8.30 15.46 -26.40
C LYS A 447 8.15 14.40 -27.50
N SER A 448 9.15 14.23 -28.36
CA SER A 448 9.13 13.17 -29.39
C SER A 448 9.22 11.77 -28.76
N GLU A 449 10.05 11.60 -27.73
CA GLU A 449 10.17 10.32 -27.02
C GLU A 449 8.92 10.01 -26.19
N GLN A 450 8.34 11.01 -25.51
CA GLN A 450 7.05 10.85 -24.81
C GLN A 450 5.97 10.33 -25.78
N ARG A 451 5.89 10.92 -26.97
CA ARG A 451 4.94 10.48 -28.00
C ARG A 451 5.21 9.07 -28.53
N LYS A 452 6.47 8.64 -28.61
CA LYS A 452 6.81 7.24 -28.94
C LYS A 452 6.31 6.29 -27.87
N VAL A 453 6.43 6.65 -26.58
CA VAL A 453 5.91 5.85 -25.46
C VAL A 453 4.38 5.79 -25.50
N GLU A 454 3.71 6.90 -25.72
CA GLU A 454 2.25 6.96 -25.88
C GLU A 454 1.76 6.07 -27.04
N ASN A 455 2.40 6.18 -28.22
CA ASN A 455 2.08 5.34 -29.38
C ASN A 455 2.29 3.84 -29.08
N ALA A 456 3.38 3.49 -28.39
CA ALA A 456 3.63 2.11 -28.00
C ALA A 456 2.58 1.59 -27.00
N GLY A 457 2.15 2.44 -26.06
CA GLY A 457 1.06 2.13 -25.14
C GLY A 457 -0.28 1.91 -25.85
N ASN A 458 -0.62 2.80 -26.80
CA ASN A 458 -1.82 2.65 -27.62
C ASN A 458 -1.80 1.31 -28.38
N MET A 459 -0.69 0.98 -29.04
CA MET A 459 -0.51 -0.29 -29.75
C MET A 459 -0.63 -1.50 -28.82
N MET A 460 -0.13 -1.40 -27.58
CA MET A 460 -0.34 -2.45 -26.57
C MET A 460 -1.81 -2.59 -26.19
N GLY A 461 -2.55 -1.48 -26.05
CA GLY A 461 -4.00 -1.50 -25.84
C GLY A 461 -4.74 -2.21 -26.97
N VAL A 462 -4.44 -1.86 -28.22
CA VAL A 462 -4.99 -2.53 -29.41
C VAL A 462 -4.70 -4.03 -29.41
N ALA A 463 -3.45 -4.42 -29.16
CA ALA A 463 -3.05 -5.83 -29.13
C ALA A 463 -3.79 -6.62 -28.04
N LEU A 464 -3.95 -6.05 -26.84
CA LEU A 464 -4.73 -6.67 -25.77
C LEU A 464 -6.21 -6.81 -26.16
N GLN A 465 -6.76 -5.83 -26.87
CA GLN A 465 -8.14 -5.90 -27.34
C GLN A 465 -8.32 -6.97 -28.41
N TYR A 466 -7.38 -7.12 -29.33
CA TYR A 466 -7.41 -8.22 -30.30
C TYR A 466 -7.39 -9.59 -29.63
N VAL A 467 -6.58 -9.75 -28.58
CA VAL A 467 -6.56 -10.99 -27.78
C VAL A 467 -7.91 -11.24 -27.11
N ASN A 468 -8.56 -10.21 -26.56
CA ASN A 468 -9.89 -10.34 -25.97
C ASN A 468 -10.93 -10.73 -27.03
N ILE A 469 -10.98 -10.03 -28.17
CA ILE A 469 -11.89 -10.32 -29.29
C ILE A 469 -11.70 -11.76 -29.77
N ALA A 470 -10.45 -12.18 -29.99
CA ALA A 470 -10.14 -13.54 -30.45
C ALA A 470 -10.53 -14.63 -29.44
N ARG A 471 -10.42 -14.34 -28.14
CA ARG A 471 -10.83 -15.25 -27.06
C ARG A 471 -12.36 -15.34 -26.94
N ASP A 472 -13.06 -14.22 -27.12
CA ASP A 472 -14.46 -14.06 -26.72
C ASP A 472 -15.44 -14.14 -27.91
N ILE A 473 -14.98 -14.48 -29.13
CA ILE A 473 -15.80 -14.63 -30.36
C ILE A 473 -17.16 -15.31 -30.11
N ALA A 474 -17.16 -16.47 -29.45
CA ALA A 474 -18.37 -17.25 -29.23
C ALA A 474 -19.31 -16.65 -28.17
N VAL A 475 -18.78 -15.83 -27.26
CA VAL A 475 -19.56 -15.10 -26.24
C VAL A 475 -20.20 -13.87 -26.88
N ASP A 476 -19.42 -13.12 -27.66
CA ASP A 476 -19.88 -11.90 -28.34
C ASP A 476 -20.95 -12.22 -29.39
N ALA A 477 -20.77 -13.29 -30.17
CA ALA A 477 -21.75 -13.70 -31.17
C ALA A 477 -23.12 -14.05 -30.55
N LYS A 478 -23.16 -14.56 -29.31
CA LYS A 478 -24.43 -14.89 -28.62
C LYS A 478 -25.24 -13.65 -28.24
N ILE A 479 -24.59 -12.50 -28.09
CA ILE A 479 -25.23 -11.22 -27.83
C ILE A 479 -25.35 -10.37 -29.11
N GLY A 480 -25.12 -10.97 -30.29
CA GLY A 480 -25.27 -10.30 -31.58
C GLY A 480 -24.11 -9.39 -31.99
N ARG A 481 -22.98 -9.41 -31.27
CA ARG A 481 -21.81 -8.58 -31.58
C ARG A 481 -20.77 -9.38 -32.37
N VAL A 482 -20.28 -8.83 -33.48
CA VAL A 482 -19.28 -9.48 -34.36
C VAL A 482 -18.13 -8.52 -34.64
N TYR A 483 -17.08 -8.59 -33.82
CA TYR A 483 -15.91 -7.72 -33.97
C TYR A 483 -14.91 -8.20 -35.03
N LEU A 484 -15.09 -9.40 -35.61
CA LEU A 484 -14.26 -9.84 -36.72
C LEU A 484 -14.66 -9.07 -37.99
N PRO A 485 -13.70 -8.52 -38.75
CA PRO A 485 -13.95 -7.92 -40.05
C PRO A 485 -14.80 -8.82 -40.93
N THR A 486 -15.91 -8.29 -41.44
CA THR A 486 -16.79 -9.05 -42.34
C THR A 486 -16.07 -9.55 -43.59
N THR A 487 -15.02 -8.84 -44.04
CA THR A 487 -14.16 -9.28 -45.15
C THR A 487 -13.48 -10.61 -44.86
N TRP A 488 -13.08 -10.86 -43.60
CA TRP A 488 -12.47 -12.14 -43.22
C TRP A 488 -13.49 -13.29 -43.19
N LEU A 489 -14.78 -13.01 -43.01
CA LEU A 489 -15.84 -14.03 -42.99
C LEU A 489 -16.28 -14.46 -44.40
N SER A 490 -15.95 -13.65 -45.41
CA SER A 490 -16.23 -13.94 -46.82
C SER A 490 -15.14 -14.75 -47.52
N GLU A 491 -13.99 -14.94 -46.87
CA GLU A 491 -12.88 -15.79 -47.30
C GLU A 491 -13.11 -17.25 -46.86
#